data_AF-A0A4V0X8I9-F1
#
_entry.id   AF-A0A4V0X8I9-F1
#
_cell.length_a   1.000
_cell.length_b   1.000
_cell.length_c   1.000
_cell.angle_alpha   90.00
_cell.angle_beta   90.00
_cell.angle_gamma   90.00
#
_symmetry.space_group_name_H-M   'P 1'
#
loop_
_entity.id
_entity.type
_entity.pdbx_description
1 polymer ?
#
loop_
_entity_poly.entity_id
_entity_poly.type
_entity_poly.pdbx_seq_one_letter_code
_entity_poly.pdbx_strand_id
1 'polypeptide(L)' 'MVHDCQLLSETLYPEVFDTVADAIFTPTRTIEVDRPHKPACGTVWSLLDPAMLATIPPLATSAA' A
#
# COMPACT_ATOMS: atom_id res chain seq x y z
N MET A 1 -3.88 9.55 7.43
CA MET A 1 -5.07 10.05 8.15
C MET A 1 -6.25 9.23 7.68
N VAL A 2 -7.02 8.69 8.61
CA VAL A 2 -8.20 7.85 8.34
C VAL A 2 -9.27 8.19 9.38
N HIS A 3 -10.51 7.80 9.14
CA HIS A 3 -11.56 7.86 10.17
C HIS A 3 -11.44 6.68 11.14
N ASP A 4 -11.99 6.83 12.35
CA ASP A 4 -11.98 5.76 13.36
C ASP A 4 -12.67 4.47 12.85
N CYS A 5 -13.65 4.58 11.94
CA CYS A 5 -14.33 3.44 11.33
C CYS A 5 -13.48 2.64 10.34
N GLN A 6 -12.30 3.16 9.96
CA GLN A 6 -11.34 2.45 9.11
C GLN A 6 -10.29 1.70 9.94
N LEU A 7 -10.35 1.80 11.28
CA LEU A 7 -9.53 0.98 12.16
C LEU A 7 -10.17 -0.38 12.36
N LEU A 8 -9.37 -1.42 12.18
CA LEU A 8 -9.74 -2.80 12.42
C LEU A 8 -9.04 -3.31 13.69
N SER A 9 -9.67 -4.26 14.37
CA SER A 9 -9.06 -4.97 15.50
C SER A 9 -8.15 -6.11 15.05
N GLU A 10 -8.39 -6.60 13.83
CA GLU A 10 -7.67 -7.67 13.18
C GLU A 10 -6.28 -7.21 12.76
N THR A 11 -5.30 -8.10 12.91
CA THR A 11 -3.96 -7.86 12.38
C THR A 11 -3.97 -8.05 10.87
N LEU A 12 -3.63 -6.99 10.14
CA LEU A 12 -3.36 -7.04 8.71
C LEU A 12 -1.88 -7.35 8.48
N TYR A 13 -1.59 -8.13 7.45
CA TYR A 13 -0.24 -8.48 7.05
C TYR A 13 0.09 -7.77 5.74
N PRO A 14 1.14 -6.92 5.70
CA PRO A 14 1.50 -6.20 4.50
C PRO A 14 2.09 -7.15 3.45
N GLU A 15 1.76 -6.91 2.20
CA GLU A 15 2.44 -7.51 1.06
C GLU A 15 3.81 -6.86 0.83
N VAL A 16 4.64 -7.48 -0.01
CA VAL A 16 6.04 -7.03 -0.26
C VAL A 16 6.14 -5.61 -0.84
N PHE A 17 5.07 -5.14 -1.47
CA PHE A 17 4.96 -3.82 -2.12
C PHE A 17 4.21 -2.80 -1.27
N ASP A 18 3.70 -3.19 -0.09
CA ASP A 18 2.97 -2.29 0.79
C ASP A 18 3.93 -1.37 1.55
N THR A 19 3.44 -0.16 1.85
CA THR A 19 4.12 0.77 2.76
C THR A 19 3.44 0.73 4.11
N VAL A 20 4.21 0.45 5.16
CA VAL A 20 3.77 0.57 6.54
C VAL A 20 4.08 1.99 7.01
N ALA A 21 3.02 2.77 7.25
CA ALA A 21 3.11 4.17 7.66
C ALA A 21 3.71 4.32 9.07
N ASP A 22 4.34 5.47 9.33
CA ASP A 22 4.95 5.79 10.62
C ASP A 22 3.91 5.96 11.74
N ALA A 23 2.82 6.66 11.45
CA ALA A 23 1.74 6.92 12.39
C ALA A 23 0.38 7.03 11.69
N ILE A 24 -0.67 6.68 12.43
CA ILE A 24 -2.07 6.77 11.98
C ILE A 24 -2.78 7.82 12.84
N PHE A 25 -3.25 8.86 12.16
CA PHE A 25 -4.07 9.92 12.77
C PHE A 25 -5.54 9.66 12.48
N THR A 26 -6.34 9.57 13.55
CA THR A 26 -7.81 9.56 13.49
C THR A 26 -8.38 10.79 14.21
N PRO A 27 -9.67 11.12 14.03
CA PRO A 27 -10.32 12.21 14.76
C PRO A 27 -10.19 12.12 16.28
N THR A 28 -10.10 10.92 16.85
CA THR A 28 -10.09 10.72 18.32
C THR A 28 -8.73 10.42 18.92
N ARG A 29 -7.75 9.98 18.13
CA ARG A 29 -6.42 9.60 18.62
C ARG A 29 -5.35 9.53 17.54
N THR A 30 -4.10 9.53 17.99
CA THR A 30 -2.92 9.18 17.18
C THR A 30 -2.41 7.81 17.62
N ILE A 31 -2.03 6.98 16.64
CA ILE A 31 -1.45 5.65 16.86
C ILE A 31 -0.07 5.64 16.18
N GLU A 32 0.99 5.53 16.97
CA GLU A 32 2.34 5.26 16.45
C GLU A 32 2.44 3.79 16.03
N VAL A 33 3.02 3.52 14.86
CA VAL A 33 3.12 2.16 14.31
C VAL A 33 4.47 1.56 14.69
N ASP A 34 4.48 0.31 15.17
CA ASP A 34 5.72 -0.42 15.39
C ASP A 34 6.33 -0.86 14.05
N ARG A 35 7.64 -0.60 13.86
CA ARG A 35 8.42 -0.97 12.67
C ARG A 35 7.84 -0.45 11.34
N PRO A 36 7.67 0.86 11.17
CA PRO A 36 7.29 1.43 9.89
C PRO A 36 8.39 1.20 8.85
N HIS A 37 7.99 0.96 7.61
CA HIS A 37 8.92 0.69 6.53
C HIS A 37 8.28 0.94 5.16
N LYS A 38 9.14 1.33 4.22
CA LYS A 38 8.82 1.35 2.79
C LYS A 38 9.17 0.01 2.16
N PRO A 39 8.49 -0.39 1.08
CA PRO A 39 8.92 -1.55 0.32
C PRO A 39 10.32 -1.31 -0.23
N ALA A 40 11.15 -2.36 -0.22
CA ALA A 40 12.49 -2.32 -0.81
C ALA A 40 12.47 -2.68 -2.31
N CYS A 41 11.33 -3.10 -2.84
CA CYS A 41 11.15 -3.43 -4.25
C CYS A 41 10.70 -2.23 -5.07
N GLY A 42 10.96 -2.28 -6.38
CA GLY A 42 10.28 -1.44 -7.36
C GLY A 42 8.89 -1.99 -7.72
N THR A 43 8.40 -1.64 -8.90
CA THR A 43 7.13 -2.17 -9.42
C THR A 43 7.19 -3.70 -9.56
N VAL A 44 6.23 -4.39 -8.94
CA VAL A 44 6.08 -5.85 -9.05
C VAL A 44 5.20 -6.20 -10.25
N TRP A 45 5.77 -6.15 -11.46
CA TRP A 45 5.03 -6.32 -12.72
C TRP A 45 4.26 -7.64 -12.83
N SER A 46 4.75 -8.70 -12.19
CA SER A 46 4.09 -10.01 -12.19
C SER A 46 2.74 -10.03 -11.47
N LEU A 47 2.44 -9.04 -10.63
CA LEU A 47 1.17 -8.92 -9.91
C LEU A 47 0.16 -8.00 -10.64
N LEU A 48 0.57 -7.34 -11.72
CA LEU A 48 -0.30 -6.47 -12.48
C LEU A 48 -1.27 -7.29 -13.34
N ASP A 49 -2.56 -6.96 -13.27
CA ASP A 49 -3.57 -7.56 -14.12
C ASP A 49 -3.23 -7.33 -15.61
N PRO A 50 -3.17 -8.37 -16.45
CA PRO A 50 -2.85 -8.22 -17.87
C PRO A 50 -3.78 -7.27 -18.63
N ALA A 51 -5.07 -7.20 -18.26
CA ALA A 51 -6.02 -6.28 -18.86
C ALA A 51 -5.71 -4.82 -18.47
N MET A 52 -5.25 -4.57 -17.24
CA MET A 52 -4.78 -3.23 -16.84
C MET A 52 -3.56 -2.81 -17.66
N LEU A 53 -2.58 -3.71 -17.82
CA LEU A 53 -1.39 -3.44 -18.61
C LEU A 53 -1.74 -3.11 -20.08
N ALA A 54 -2.71 -3.84 -20.66
CA ALA A 54 -3.15 -3.64 -22.03
C ALA A 54 -3.95 -2.34 -22.25
N THR A 55 -4.65 -1.85 -21.22
CA THR A 55 -5.60 -0.72 -21.33
C THR A 55 -5.08 0.60 -20.79
N ILE A 56 -3.98 0.61 -20.05
CA ILE A 56 -3.37 1.82 -19.49
C ILE A 56 -2.07 2.11 -20.25
N PRO A 57 -2.08 3.01 -21.25
CA PRO A 57 -0.94 3.20 -22.15
C PRO A 57 0.39 3.52 -21.44
N PRO A 58 0.43 4.34 -20.36
CA PRO A 58 1.66 4.58 -19.62
C PRO A 58 2.29 3.33 -18.98
N LEU A 59 1.51 2.30 -18.65
CA LEU A 59 2.05 1.08 -18.04
C LEU A 59 2.79 0.22 -19.07
N ALA A 60 2.27 0.11 -20.29
CA ALA A 60 2.86 -0.69 -21.36
C ALA A 60 4.28 -0.23 -21.73
N THR A 61 4.54 1.07 -21.72
CA THR A 61 5.88 1.61 -22.02
C THR A 61 6.86 1.51 -20.85
N SER A 62 6.35 1.38 -19.63
CA SER A 62 7.15 1.32 -18.41
C SER A 62 7.55 -0.11 -18.01
N ALA A 63 6.86 -1.11 -18.56
CA ALA A 63 7.07 -2.54 -18.30
C ALA A 63 8.15 -3.21 -19.18
N ALA A 64 8.93 -2.42 -19.93
CA ALA A 64 9.93 -2.88 -20.90
C ALA A 64 11.31 -3.12 -20.27
#